data_AF-A0A800BPL8-F1
#
_entry.id   AF-A0A800BPL8-F1
#
_cell.length_a   1.000
_cell.length_b   1.000
_cell.length_c   1.000
_cell.angle_alpha   90.00
_cell.angle_beta   90.00
_cell.angle_gamma   90.00
#
_symmetry.space_group_name_H-M   'P 1'
#
loop_
_entity.id
_entity.type
_entity.pdbx_description
1 polymer ?
#
loop_
_entity_poly.entity_id
_entity_poly.type
_entity_poly.pdbx_seq_one_letter_code
_entity_poly.pdbx_strand_id
1 'polypeptide(L)'
;MKTIEKEVQKETFKETPHDRFKRLATKRTNEILRKLKILGNCSNRQVYEYTDEDIDKIFSAIERKVREVKAKFRASKEENFRL
;
A
#
# COMPACT_ATOMS: atom_id res chain seq x y z
N MET A 1 -44.77 -2.65 22.83
CA MET A 1 -44.02 -3.29 21.73
C MET A 1 -43.16 -2.29 20.94
N LYS A 2 -42.45 -1.35 21.59
CA LYS A 2 -41.47 -0.44 20.93
C LYS A 2 -40.09 -0.44 21.60
N THR A 3 -39.85 -1.38 22.50
CA THR A 3 -38.60 -1.48 23.27
C THR A 3 -37.71 -2.63 22.77
N ILE A 4 -38.27 -3.60 22.06
CA ILE A 4 -37.60 -4.86 21.69
C ILE A 4 -36.72 -4.70 20.42
N GLU A 5 -37.01 -3.70 19.56
CA GLU A 5 -36.23 -3.48 18.32
C GLU A 5 -34.88 -2.77 18.54
N LYS A 6 -34.65 -2.18 19.72
CA LYS A 6 -33.38 -1.48 20.03
C LYS A 6 -32.26 -2.42 20.52
N GLU A 7 -32.55 -3.69 20.74
CA GLU A 7 -31.58 -4.70 21.21
C GLU A 7 -31.21 -5.74 20.14
N VAL A 8 -31.59 -5.52 18.87
CA VAL A 8 -31.08 -6.35 17.77
C VAL A 8 -29.67 -5.89 17.40
N GLN A 9 -28.73 -6.37 18.21
CA GLN A 9 -27.42 -6.86 17.78
C GLN A 9 -26.53 -5.84 17.06
N LYS A 10 -25.90 -4.98 17.87
CA LYS A 10 -24.54 -4.53 17.58
C LYS A 10 -23.57 -5.70 17.85
N GLU A 11 -23.74 -6.82 17.14
CA GLU A 11 -22.70 -7.84 17.08
C GLU A 11 -21.51 -7.22 16.36
N THR A 12 -20.44 -6.94 17.12
CA THR A 12 -19.17 -6.51 16.56
C THR A 12 -18.58 -7.69 15.81
N PHE A 13 -18.94 -7.84 14.52
CA PHE A 13 -18.35 -8.85 13.67
C PHE A 13 -16.84 -8.62 13.64
N LYS A 14 -16.10 -9.46 14.37
CA LYS A 14 -14.65 -9.34 14.50
C LYS A 14 -14.05 -9.65 13.13
N GLU A 15 -13.37 -8.67 12.55
CA GLU A 15 -12.76 -8.82 11.22
C GLU A 15 -11.90 -10.09 11.13
N THR A 16 -12.04 -10.85 10.04
CA THR A 16 -11.13 -11.97 9.77
C THR A 16 -9.73 -11.44 9.42
N PRO A 17 -8.66 -12.24 9.57
CA PRO A 17 -7.33 -11.85 9.11
C PRO A 17 -7.29 -11.42 7.63
N HIS A 18 -8.09 -12.07 6.78
CA HIS A 18 -8.18 -11.74 5.37
C HIS A 18 -8.91 -10.41 5.12
N ASP A 19 -9.97 -10.11 5.88
CA ASP A 19 -10.67 -8.82 5.78
C ASP A 19 -9.80 -7.67 6.31
N ARG A 20 -9.09 -7.90 7.42
CA ARG A 20 -8.06 -6.98 7.92
C ARG A 20 -7.01 -6.70 6.85
N PHE A 21 -6.51 -7.75 6.18
CA PHE A 21 -5.56 -7.60 5.08
C PHE A 21 -6.14 -6.74 3.96
N LYS A 22 -7.33 -7.08 3.43
CA LYS A 22 -7.98 -6.30 2.37
C LYS A 22 -8.15 -4.83 2.76
N ARG A 23 -8.69 -4.56 3.95
CA ARG A 23 -8.89 -3.18 4.45
C ARG A 23 -7.58 -2.40 4.52
N LEU A 24 -6.55 -2.98 5.14
CA LEU A 24 -5.27 -2.31 5.32
C LEU A 24 -4.47 -2.17 4.00
N ALA A 25 -4.46 -3.21 3.18
CA ALA A 25 -3.79 -3.21 1.88
C ALA A 25 -4.43 -2.17 0.95
N THR A 26 -5.76 -2.16 0.82
CA THR A 26 -6.48 -1.16 0.01
C THR A 26 -6.17 0.26 0.47
N LYS A 27 -6.27 0.53 1.78
CA LYS A 27 -5.95 1.87 2.32
C LYS A 27 -4.53 2.30 1.98
N ARG A 28 -3.54 1.43 2.25
CA ARG A 28 -2.12 1.73 2.02
C ARG A 28 -1.79 1.90 0.53
N THR A 29 -2.36 1.06 -0.34
CA THR A 29 -2.19 1.19 -1.79
C THR A 29 -2.75 2.52 -2.29
N ASN A 30 -3.94 2.91 -1.86
CA ASN A 30 -4.53 4.19 -2.22
C ASN A 30 -3.68 5.38 -1.76
N GLU A 31 -3.11 5.31 -0.56
CA GLU A 31 -2.19 6.33 -0.05
C GLU A 31 -0.92 6.44 -0.92
N ILE A 32 -0.32 5.32 -1.34
CA ILE A 32 0.84 5.30 -2.24
C ILE A 32 0.48 5.90 -3.59
N LEU A 33 -0.63 5.48 -4.21
CA LEU A 33 -1.09 6.00 -5.50
C LEU A 33 -1.33 7.52 -5.44
N ARG A 34 -1.93 8.01 -4.35
CA ARG A 34 -2.10 9.45 -4.13
C ARG A 34 -0.75 10.18 -4.03
N LYS A 35 0.23 9.61 -3.33
CA LYS A 35 1.57 10.21 -3.22
C LYS A 35 2.29 10.24 -4.57
N LEU A 36 2.18 9.19 -5.38
CA LEU A 36 2.72 9.17 -6.74
C LEU A 36 2.03 10.22 -7.63
N LYS A 37 0.71 10.38 -7.51
CA LYS A 37 -0.01 11.45 -8.21
C LYS A 37 0.53 12.84 -7.84
N ILE A 38 0.73 13.10 -6.55
CA ILE A 38 1.27 14.39 -6.08
C ILE A 38 2.70 14.59 -6.59
N LEU A 39 3.54 13.56 -6.56
CA LEU A 39 4.89 13.60 -7.13
C LEU A 39 4.85 13.93 -8.63
N GLY A 40 3.88 13.39 -9.36
CA GLY A 40 3.66 13.70 -10.78
C GLY A 40 3.43 15.19 -11.06
N ASN A 41 2.92 15.97 -10.10
CA ASN A 41 2.77 17.42 -10.27
C ASN A 41 4.12 18.15 -10.42
N CYS A 42 5.22 17.55 -9.92
CA CYS A 42 6.56 18.09 -10.09
C CYS A 42 7.08 17.97 -11.54
N SER A 43 6.37 17.26 -12.43
CA SER A 43 6.73 17.17 -13.85
C SER A 43 6.55 18.48 -14.64
N ASN A 44 5.93 19.50 -14.03
CA ASN A 44 5.76 20.78 -14.69
C ASN A 44 7.09 21.55 -14.76
N ARG A 45 7.79 21.43 -15.89
CA ARG A 45 9.05 22.14 -16.17
C ARG A 45 8.94 23.68 -16.20
N GLN A 46 7.72 24.25 -16.25
CA GLN A 46 7.53 25.69 -16.14
C GLN A 46 7.65 26.20 -14.70
N VAL A 47 7.43 25.32 -13.72
CA VAL A 47 7.46 25.64 -12.28
C VAL A 47 8.71 25.09 -11.62
N TYR A 48 9.23 23.97 -12.12
CA TYR A 48 10.36 23.27 -11.53
C TYR A 48 11.46 23.01 -12.56
N GLU A 49 12.70 23.17 -12.14
CA GLU A 49 13.88 22.77 -12.89
C GLU A 49 14.41 21.45 -12.32
N TYR A 50 14.68 20.50 -13.22
CA TYR A 50 15.24 19.20 -12.88
C TYR A 50 15.92 18.58 -14.09
N THR A 51 16.94 17.78 -13.81
CA THR A 51 17.66 17.00 -14.83
C THR A 51 17.04 15.62 -14.98
N ASP A 52 17.38 14.91 -16.05
CA ASP A 52 16.97 13.52 -16.21
C ASP A 52 17.63 12.63 -15.13
N GLU A 53 18.82 12.98 -14.66
CA GLU A 53 19.48 12.29 -13.53
C GLU A 53 18.66 12.41 -12.23
N ASP A 54 18.03 13.56 -11.98
CA ASP A 54 17.14 13.74 -10.81
C ASP A 54 15.91 12.82 -10.90
N ILE A 55 15.32 12.71 -12.10
CA ILE A 55 14.18 11.82 -12.38
C ILE A 55 14.60 10.37 -12.13
N ASP A 56 15.75 9.96 -12.69
CA ASP A 56 16.28 8.60 -12.56
C ASP A 56 16.54 8.24 -11.10
N LYS A 57 17.12 9.14 -10.30
CA LYS A 57 17.34 8.93 -8.86
C LYS A 57 16.02 8.73 -8.11
N ILE A 58 15.02 9.55 -8.38
CA ILE A 58 13.69 9.47 -7.75
C ILE A 58 13.05 8.10 -8.05
N PHE A 59 12.95 7.73 -9.33
CA PHE A 59 12.25 6.51 -9.71
C PHE A 59 13.04 5.25 -9.36
N SER A 60 14.37 5.27 -9.46
CA SER A 60 15.22 4.16 -9.00
C SER A 60 15.00 3.84 -7.52
N ALA A 61 14.87 4.86 -6.67
CA ALA A 61 14.60 4.68 -5.25
C ALA A 61 13.20 4.07 -4.99
N ILE A 62 12.18 4.57 -5.69
CA ILE A 62 10.80 4.07 -5.59
C ILE A 62 10.73 2.60 -6.05
N GLU A 63 11.28 2.29 -7.23
CA GLU A 63 11.25 0.96 -7.81
C GLU A 63 12.02 -0.05 -6.97
N ARG A 64 13.20 0.32 -6.44
CA ARG A 64 13.93 -0.51 -5.49
C ARG A 64 13.04 -0.84 -4.28
N LYS A 65 12.34 0.15 -3.73
CA LYS A 65 11.47 -0.08 -2.57
C LYS A 65 10.28 -0.98 -2.91
N VAL A 66 9.66 -0.80 -4.08
CA VAL A 66 8.58 -1.66 -4.56
C VAL A 66 9.06 -3.10 -4.70
N ARG A 67 10.25 -3.32 -5.29
CA ARG A 67 10.85 -4.66 -5.41
C ARG A 67 11.09 -5.31 -4.05
N GLU A 68 11.70 -4.60 -3.11
CA GLU A 68 11.93 -5.07 -1.72
C GLU A 68 10.61 -5.49 -1.04
N VAL A 69 9.58 -4.66 -1.12
CA VAL A 69 8.28 -4.95 -0.48
C VAL A 69 7.60 -6.13 -1.16
N LYS A 70 7.63 -6.21 -2.50
CA LYS A 70 7.06 -7.34 -3.26
C LYS A 70 7.76 -8.66 -2.92
N ALA A 71 9.07 -8.64 -2.70
CA ALA A 71 9.84 -9.81 -2.30
C ALA A 71 9.35 -10.40 -0.96
N LYS A 72 8.94 -9.56 0.00
CA LYS A 72 8.39 -10.02 1.29
C LYS A 72 7.10 -10.83 1.17
N PHE A 73 6.30 -10.60 0.12
CA PHE A 73 5.10 -11.40 -0.16
C PHE A 73 5.42 -12.75 -0.83
N ARG A 74 6.65 -12.92 -1.33
CA ARG A 74 7.12 -14.12 -2.05
C ARG A 74 8.09 -14.96 -1.22
N ALA A 75 8.64 -14.41 -0.14
CA ALA A 75 9.58 -15.07 0.76
C ALA A 75 8.88 -16.13 1.65
N SER A 76 8.20 -17.09 1.02
CA SER A 76 7.59 -18.26 1.63
C SER A 76 8.00 -19.53 0.88
N LYS A 77 9.30 -19.77 0.78
CA LYS A 77 9.85 -21.13 0.68
C LYS A 77 11.18 -21.10 1.44
N GLU A 78 11.23 -21.80 2.57
CA GLU A 78 12.50 -22.21 3.14
C GLU A 78 13.28 -22.94 2.04
N GLU A 79 14.38 -22.36 1.57
CA GLU A 79 15.40 -23.15 0.90
C GLU A 79 16.08 -23.97 1.99
N ASN A 80 15.56 -25.18 2.20
CA ASN A 80 16.29 -26.20 2.95
C ASN A 80 17.56 -26.54 2.15
N PHE A 81 18.67 -25.87 2.50
CA PHE A 81 19.99 -26.23 2.02
C PHE A 81 20.32 -27.65 2.49
N ARG A 82 20.68 -28.52 1.55
CA ARG A 82 21.24 -29.86 1.82
C ARG A 82 22.57 -29.96 1.08
N LEU A 83 23.59 -30.43 1.80
CA LEU A 83 24.93 -30.78 1.27
C LEU A 83 24.83 -31.92 0.26
#